data_AF-A0A2D6JZP2-F1
#
_entry.id   AF-A0A2D6JZP2-F1
#
_cell.length_a   1.000
_cell.length_b   1.000
_cell.length_c   1.000
_cell.angle_alpha   90.00
_cell.angle_beta   90.00
_cell.angle_gamma   90.00
#
_symmetry.space_group_name_H-M   'P 1'
#
loop_
_entity.id
_entity.type
_entity.pdbx_description
1 polymer ?
#
loop_
_entity_poly.entity_id
_entity_poly.type
_entity_poly.pdbx_seq_one_letter_code
_entity_poly.pdbx_strand_id
1 'polypeptide(L)'
;MKCFYLSLFLSVFLLGACSTNSLTGTTPKPFSDVYVAGYSIPKPISCVPYARDVSGVPIRGDAHTWWAQADGRYVKAQTPKPGAIFVLSKSRRLSYGHLSVVTKVIDPRTIEVTHSNWGSNKRTRSIIYKRMRVEDTSPLNDWTSARFWNKDIKAYGSPYKASGFIYPS
;
A
#
# COMPACT_ATOMS: atom_id res chain seq x y z
N MET A 1 79.79 24.45 26.34
CA MET A 1 80.18 23.62 25.18
C MET A 1 78.92 22.97 24.61
N LYS A 2 78.83 22.93 23.28
CA LYS A 2 77.64 22.64 22.46
C LYS A 2 77.00 21.27 22.73
N CYS A 3 75.68 21.18 22.63
CA CYS A 3 75.02 20.11 21.86
C CYS A 3 73.59 20.50 21.49
N PHE A 4 73.36 20.71 20.20
CA PHE A 4 72.06 20.71 19.54
C PHE A 4 71.55 19.26 19.48
N TYR A 5 70.30 19.01 19.84
CA TYR A 5 69.57 17.85 19.34
C TYR A 5 68.21 18.28 18.80
N LEU A 6 68.09 18.07 17.48
CA LEU A 6 66.91 18.25 16.65
C LEU A 6 66.03 17.01 16.85
N SER A 7 64.90 17.14 17.55
CA SER A 7 63.91 16.06 17.66
C SER A 7 62.77 16.29 16.67
N LEU A 8 62.77 15.44 15.66
CA LEU A 8 61.80 15.31 14.58
C LEU A 8 60.41 14.97 15.15
N PHE A 9 59.42 15.80 14.86
CA PHE A 9 58.00 15.49 15.08
C PHE A 9 57.55 14.40 14.09
N LEU A 10 57.16 13.23 14.59
CA LEU A 10 56.45 12.23 13.78
C LEU A 10 55.10 11.93 14.42
N SER A 11 54.10 12.75 14.09
CA SER A 11 52.70 12.54 14.45
C SER A 11 52.12 11.44 13.57
N VAL A 12 52.06 10.21 14.07
CA VAL A 12 51.34 9.10 13.43
C VAL A 12 49.85 9.28 13.70
N PHE A 13 49.12 9.87 12.75
CA PHE A 13 47.66 9.85 12.75
C PHE A 13 47.19 8.45 12.32
N LEU A 14 46.82 7.61 13.29
CA LEU A 14 46.05 6.39 13.06
C LEU A 14 44.62 6.77 12.69
N LEU A 15 44.33 6.86 11.39
CA LEU A 15 42.97 6.90 10.87
C LEU A 15 42.36 5.51 11.01
N GLY A 16 41.54 5.31 12.05
CA GLY A 16 40.64 4.18 12.14
C GLY A 16 39.62 4.23 11.00
N ALA A 17 39.73 3.32 10.04
CA ALA A 17 38.73 3.16 8.99
C ALA A 17 37.46 2.55 9.60
N CYS A 18 36.42 3.35 9.77
CA CYS A 18 35.07 2.84 9.99
C CYS A 18 34.60 2.16 8.69
N SER A 19 34.74 0.84 8.61
CA SER A 19 34.11 0.03 7.56
C SER A 19 32.61 0.02 7.80
N THR A 20 31.87 0.89 7.12
CA THR A 20 30.42 0.76 6.98
C THR A 20 30.16 -0.36 5.99
N ASN A 21 29.81 -1.55 6.48
CA ASN A 21 29.22 -2.60 5.66
C ASN A 21 27.92 -2.05 5.06
N SER A 22 27.99 -1.56 3.82
CA SER A 22 26.83 -1.26 2.99
C SER A 22 26.10 -2.57 2.71
N LEU A 23 25.15 -2.92 3.57
CA LEU A 23 24.10 -3.86 3.24
C LEU A 23 23.41 -3.31 1.99
N THR A 24 23.63 -3.94 0.84
CA THR A 24 22.90 -3.69 -0.40
C THR A 24 21.44 -4.13 -0.20
N GLY A 25 20.67 -3.35 0.56
CA GLY A 25 19.23 -3.40 0.56
C GLY A 25 18.76 -2.73 -0.72
N THR A 26 18.14 -3.48 -1.62
CA THR A 26 17.50 -2.95 -2.83
C THR A 26 16.46 -1.90 -2.41
N THR A 27 16.81 -0.62 -2.53
CA THR A 27 15.91 0.49 -2.18
C THR A 27 14.59 0.33 -2.95
N PRO A 28 13.43 0.35 -2.27
CA PRO A 28 12.13 0.32 -2.94
C PRO A 28 12.07 1.41 -4.00
N LYS A 29 11.81 1.06 -5.27
CA LYS A 29 11.74 2.05 -6.35
C LYS A 29 10.37 2.75 -6.29
N PRO A 30 10.27 4.02 -5.88
CA PRO A 30 9.00 4.73 -5.87
C PRO A 30 8.58 5.08 -7.31
N PHE A 31 7.28 5.26 -7.49
CA PHE A 31 6.71 5.84 -8.69
C PHE A 31 5.50 6.72 -8.34
N SER A 32 5.19 7.65 -9.22
CA SER A 32 4.04 8.53 -9.11
C SER A 32 3.55 8.92 -10.50
N ASP A 33 2.25 8.79 -10.74
CA ASP A 33 1.51 9.55 -11.74
C ASP A 33 0.42 10.41 -11.04
N VAL A 34 -0.44 11.06 -11.82
CA VAL A 34 -1.50 11.95 -11.32
C VAL A 34 -2.48 11.23 -10.40
N TYR A 35 -2.77 9.94 -10.64
CA TYR A 35 -3.85 9.18 -10.00
C TYR A 35 -3.39 7.92 -9.27
N VAL A 36 -2.08 7.65 -9.22
CA VAL A 36 -1.50 6.58 -8.43
C VAL A 36 -0.05 6.90 -8.06
N ALA A 37 0.30 6.60 -6.82
CA ALA A 37 1.69 6.42 -6.43
C ALA A 37 1.85 5.17 -5.59
N GLY A 38 3.09 4.68 -5.55
CA GLY A 38 3.45 3.49 -4.82
C GLY A 38 4.93 3.21 -4.92
N TYR A 39 5.32 2.06 -4.41
CA TYR A 39 6.69 1.57 -4.49
C TYR A 39 6.70 0.05 -4.58
N SER A 40 7.71 -0.49 -5.25
CA SER A 40 7.90 -1.94 -5.33
C SER A 40 8.53 -2.48 -4.05
N ILE A 41 8.07 -3.65 -3.60
CA ILE A 41 8.62 -4.37 -2.46
C ILE A 41 9.26 -5.69 -2.92
N PRO A 42 10.42 -6.09 -2.37
CA PRO A 42 11.11 -7.30 -2.79
C PRO A 42 10.34 -8.57 -2.40
N LYS A 43 9.65 -8.55 -1.25
CA LYS A 43 8.78 -9.62 -0.77
C LYS A 43 7.32 -9.18 -0.87
N PRO A 44 6.52 -9.74 -1.79
CA PRO A 44 5.11 -9.39 -1.92
C PRO A 44 4.33 -9.68 -0.65
N ILE A 45 3.36 -8.83 -0.34
CA ILE A 45 2.41 -9.00 0.76
C ILE A 45 0.99 -9.00 0.21
N SER A 46 0.18 -9.97 0.64
CA SER A 46 -1.24 -10.06 0.28
C SER A 46 -2.04 -8.87 0.83
N CYS A 47 -3.17 -8.54 0.21
CA CYS A 47 -4.01 -7.41 0.62
C CYS A 47 -4.57 -7.57 2.05
N VAL A 48 -4.85 -8.79 2.49
CA VAL A 48 -5.38 -9.09 3.84
C VAL A 48 -4.42 -8.71 4.97
N PRO A 49 -3.18 -9.24 5.06
CA PRO A 49 -2.23 -8.80 6.07
C PRO A 49 -1.94 -7.30 5.97
N TYR A 50 -1.78 -6.77 4.76
CA TYR A 50 -1.56 -5.33 4.57
C TYR A 50 -2.72 -4.46 5.10
N ALA A 51 -3.97 -4.83 4.80
CA ALA A 51 -5.15 -4.10 5.26
C ALA A 51 -5.27 -4.15 6.79
N ARG A 52 -4.95 -5.28 7.43
CA ARG A 52 -4.89 -5.36 8.90
C ARG A 52 -3.85 -4.38 9.46
N ASP A 53 -2.64 -4.38 8.91
CA ASP A 53 -1.54 -3.53 9.40
C ASP A 53 -1.89 -2.04 9.28
N VAL A 54 -2.56 -1.65 8.18
CA VAL A 54 -2.91 -0.24 7.93
C VAL A 54 -4.16 0.22 8.69
N SER A 55 -5.18 -0.64 8.81
CA SER A 55 -6.47 -0.27 9.39
C SER A 55 -6.61 -0.60 10.88
N GLY A 56 -5.74 -1.45 11.43
CA GLY A 56 -5.85 -1.97 12.80
C GLY A 56 -6.95 -3.03 12.99
N VAL A 57 -7.77 -3.31 11.97
CA VAL A 57 -8.86 -4.30 12.06
C VAL A 57 -8.28 -5.72 12.02
N PRO A 58 -8.44 -6.57 13.06
CA PRO A 58 -7.77 -7.87 13.18
C PRO A 58 -8.55 -9.03 12.54
N ILE A 59 -9.41 -8.77 11.55
CA ILE A 59 -10.17 -9.80 10.80
C ILE A 59 -9.21 -10.62 9.92
N ARG A 60 -9.45 -11.93 9.77
CA ARG A 60 -8.58 -12.85 9.03
C ARG A 60 -9.38 -13.69 8.03
N GLY A 61 -8.67 -14.48 7.23
CA GLY A 61 -9.25 -15.27 6.14
C GLY A 61 -9.32 -14.48 4.83
N ASP A 62 -10.07 -15.02 3.87
CA ASP A 62 -10.19 -14.43 2.55
C ASP A 62 -10.84 -13.04 2.61
N ALA A 63 -10.36 -12.13 1.76
CA ALA A 63 -10.80 -10.73 1.71
C ALA A 63 -12.33 -10.57 1.65
N HIS A 64 -13.00 -11.32 0.78
CA HIS A 64 -14.46 -11.22 0.63
C HIS A 64 -15.24 -11.61 1.91
N THR A 65 -14.69 -12.48 2.75
CA THR A 65 -15.36 -12.92 3.99
C THR A 65 -15.38 -11.85 5.08
N TRP A 66 -14.53 -10.82 4.97
CA TRP A 66 -14.47 -9.75 5.96
C TRP A 66 -15.80 -9.01 6.10
N TRP A 67 -16.59 -8.92 5.03
CA TRP A 67 -17.89 -8.26 5.06
C TRP A 67 -18.87 -8.93 6.04
N ALA A 68 -18.92 -10.27 6.05
CA ALA A 68 -19.77 -11.02 6.98
C ALA A 68 -19.13 -11.08 8.38
N GLN A 69 -17.81 -11.25 8.47
CA GLN A 69 -17.11 -11.29 9.76
C GLN A 69 -17.17 -9.96 10.54
N ALA A 70 -17.44 -8.85 9.86
CA ALA A 70 -17.65 -7.55 10.49
C ALA A 70 -19.02 -7.40 11.18
N ASP A 71 -19.97 -8.30 10.93
CA ASP A 71 -21.30 -8.25 11.56
C ASP A 71 -21.21 -8.26 13.08
N GLY A 72 -21.92 -7.32 13.72
CA GLY A 72 -21.94 -7.15 15.18
C GLY A 72 -20.63 -6.64 15.80
N ARG A 73 -19.57 -6.39 15.00
CA ARG A 73 -18.24 -5.99 15.49
C ARG A 73 -17.76 -4.66 14.95
N TYR A 74 -18.10 -4.35 13.71
CA TYR A 74 -17.72 -3.12 13.03
C TYR A 74 -18.90 -2.52 12.29
N VAL A 75 -18.93 -1.20 12.19
CA VAL A 75 -19.93 -0.52 11.37
C VAL A 75 -19.63 -0.80 9.90
N LYS A 76 -20.67 -1.22 9.18
CA LYS A 76 -20.65 -1.42 7.73
C LYS A 76 -21.49 -0.35 7.05
N ALA A 77 -21.00 0.21 5.95
CA ALA A 77 -21.68 1.28 5.24
C ALA A 77 -21.35 1.29 3.74
N GLN A 78 -22.11 2.06 2.96
CA GLN A 78 -21.81 2.35 1.55
C GLN A 78 -21.14 3.71 1.34
N THR A 79 -20.95 4.49 2.41
CA THR A 79 -20.26 5.79 2.32
C THR A 79 -18.77 5.62 2.60
N PRO A 80 -17.87 6.08 1.73
CA PRO A 80 -16.44 6.02 2.00
C PRO A 80 -16.06 6.99 3.13
N LYS A 81 -15.09 6.58 3.95
CA LYS A 81 -14.43 7.44 4.95
C LYS A 81 -12.93 7.13 4.97
N PRO A 82 -12.04 8.12 5.18
CA PRO A 82 -10.62 7.83 5.42
C PRO A 82 -10.44 6.77 6.51
N GLY A 83 -9.55 5.81 6.29
CA GLY A 83 -9.32 4.66 7.17
C GLY A 83 -10.30 3.49 6.98
N ALA A 84 -11.45 3.69 6.31
CA ALA A 84 -12.38 2.60 6.05
C ALA A 84 -11.76 1.54 5.12
N ILE A 85 -12.07 0.27 5.38
CA ILE A 85 -11.66 -0.84 4.50
C ILE A 85 -12.74 -1.02 3.44
N PHE A 86 -12.39 -0.79 2.18
CA PHE A 86 -13.23 -1.08 1.04
C PHE A 86 -13.09 -2.54 0.62
N VAL A 87 -14.20 -3.28 0.64
CA VAL A 87 -14.26 -4.72 0.45
C VAL A 87 -14.80 -5.06 -0.94
N LEU A 88 -13.94 -5.56 -1.82
CA LEU A 88 -14.36 -6.11 -3.11
C LEU A 88 -14.87 -7.54 -2.96
N SER A 89 -16.00 -7.81 -3.59
CA SER A 89 -16.70 -9.09 -3.53
C SER A 89 -15.97 -10.17 -4.32
N LYS A 90 -16.23 -11.44 -3.95
CA LYS A 90 -15.74 -12.60 -4.71
C LYS A 90 -16.30 -12.57 -6.13
N SER A 91 -15.43 -12.84 -7.11
CA SER A 91 -15.80 -12.99 -8.51
C SER A 91 -14.82 -13.93 -9.23
N ARG A 92 -15.07 -14.25 -10.50
CA ARG A 92 -14.14 -15.05 -11.30
C ARG A 92 -12.73 -14.42 -11.39
N ARG A 93 -12.63 -13.09 -11.36
CA ARG A 93 -11.36 -12.34 -11.39
C ARG A 93 -10.76 -12.13 -10.00
N LEU A 94 -11.56 -12.22 -8.95
CA LEU A 94 -11.17 -12.05 -7.54
C LEU A 94 -11.72 -13.22 -6.73
N SER A 95 -11.13 -14.41 -6.90
CA SER A 95 -11.60 -15.64 -6.25
C SER A 95 -11.63 -15.55 -4.72
N TYR A 96 -10.76 -14.72 -4.15
CA TYR A 96 -10.65 -14.47 -2.70
C TYR A 96 -11.26 -13.13 -2.27
N GLY A 97 -11.80 -12.34 -3.21
CA GLY A 97 -12.09 -10.90 -3.00
C GLY A 97 -10.83 -10.04 -3.04
N HIS A 98 -10.96 -8.78 -2.61
CA HIS A 98 -9.82 -7.88 -2.42
C HIS A 98 -10.14 -6.81 -1.37
N LEU A 99 -9.10 -6.33 -0.67
CA LEU A 99 -9.23 -5.24 0.30
C LEU A 99 -8.36 -4.06 -0.10
N SER A 100 -8.87 -2.87 0.16
CA SER A 100 -8.10 -1.64 0.12
C SER A 100 -8.55 -0.70 1.23
N VAL A 101 -7.65 0.14 1.73
CA VAL A 101 -7.98 1.10 2.79
C VAL A 101 -8.08 2.49 2.19
N VAL A 102 -9.17 3.20 2.44
CA VAL A 102 -9.38 4.56 1.94
C VAL A 102 -8.37 5.50 2.57
N THR A 103 -7.58 6.19 1.75
CA THR A 103 -6.65 7.22 2.22
C THR A 103 -7.25 8.61 2.11
N LYS A 104 -8.12 8.84 1.12
CA LYS A 104 -8.78 10.14 0.91
C LYS A 104 -10.11 9.96 0.21
N VAL A 105 -11.12 10.74 0.61
CA VAL A 105 -12.35 10.94 -0.18
C VAL A 105 -12.19 12.23 -0.97
N ILE A 106 -12.34 12.17 -2.29
CA ILE A 106 -12.12 13.31 -3.18
C ILE A 106 -13.46 13.99 -3.48
N ASP A 107 -14.45 13.20 -3.86
CA ASP A 107 -15.80 13.63 -4.21
C ASP A 107 -16.78 12.46 -4.02
N PRO A 108 -18.09 12.62 -4.26
CA PRO A 108 -19.08 11.56 -4.01
C PRO A 108 -18.82 10.23 -4.71
N ARG A 109 -18.11 10.22 -5.84
CA ARG A 109 -17.83 9.04 -6.67
C ARG A 109 -16.36 8.67 -6.75
N THR A 110 -15.50 9.38 -6.03
CA THR A 110 -14.06 9.24 -6.21
C THR A 110 -13.32 9.22 -4.88
N ILE A 111 -12.49 8.19 -4.71
CA ILE A 111 -11.62 8.02 -3.54
C ILE A 111 -10.19 7.71 -3.96
N GLU A 112 -9.26 7.87 -3.03
CA GLU A 112 -7.92 7.29 -3.10
C GLU A 112 -7.82 6.18 -2.07
N VAL A 113 -7.12 5.11 -2.43
CA VAL A 113 -6.89 3.96 -1.54
C VAL A 113 -5.43 3.56 -1.50
N THR A 114 -5.07 2.89 -0.41
CA THR A 114 -3.82 2.18 -0.23
C THR A 114 -4.08 0.67 -0.19
N HIS A 115 -3.30 -0.11 -0.95
CA HIS A 115 -3.41 -1.57 -0.97
C HIS A 115 -2.14 -2.25 -1.51
N SER A 116 -2.11 -3.58 -1.48
CA SER A 116 -1.06 -4.42 -2.05
C SER A 116 -1.66 -5.57 -2.87
N ASN A 117 -0.82 -6.37 -3.53
CA ASN A 117 -1.23 -7.55 -4.29
C ASN A 117 -2.29 -7.27 -5.37
N TRP A 118 -2.13 -6.17 -6.11
CA TRP A 118 -3.04 -5.76 -7.17
C TRP A 118 -2.39 -5.88 -8.55
N GLY A 119 -3.18 -6.29 -9.55
CA GLY A 119 -2.74 -6.44 -10.95
C GLY A 119 -2.60 -7.88 -11.44
N SER A 120 -2.17 -8.01 -12.69
CA SER A 120 -2.19 -9.28 -13.46
C SER A 120 -0.90 -10.10 -13.40
N ASN A 121 0.21 -9.54 -12.93
CA ASN A 121 1.52 -10.22 -12.94
C ASN A 121 2.30 -10.00 -11.64
N LYS A 122 3.39 -10.76 -11.45
CA LYS A 122 4.21 -10.71 -10.24
C LYS A 122 4.70 -9.31 -9.94
N ARG A 123 5.16 -8.56 -10.95
CA ARG A 123 5.68 -7.20 -10.77
C ARG A 123 4.62 -6.26 -10.18
N THR A 124 3.43 -6.21 -10.76
CA THR A 124 2.35 -5.32 -10.27
C THR A 124 1.82 -5.74 -8.90
N ARG A 125 1.75 -7.05 -8.65
CA ARG A 125 1.37 -7.59 -7.33
C ARG A 125 2.42 -7.37 -6.24
N SER A 126 3.65 -7.00 -6.61
CA SER A 126 4.75 -6.66 -5.69
C SER A 126 4.83 -5.16 -5.40
N ILE A 127 3.72 -4.44 -5.51
CA ILE A 127 3.64 -3.00 -5.27
C ILE A 127 2.77 -2.72 -4.05
N ILE A 128 3.23 -1.80 -3.20
CA ILE A 128 2.36 -1.07 -2.28
C ILE A 128 1.89 0.18 -3.01
N TYR A 129 0.61 0.22 -3.35
CA TYR A 129 -0.02 1.43 -3.88
C TYR A 129 -0.48 2.27 -2.71
N LYS A 130 -0.06 3.53 -2.67
CA LYS A 130 -0.29 4.47 -1.54
C LYS A 130 -1.45 5.43 -1.76
N ARG A 131 -1.77 5.73 -3.02
CA ARG A 131 -2.84 6.67 -3.41
C ARG A 131 -3.43 6.31 -4.77
N MET A 132 -3.89 5.07 -4.94
CA MET A 132 -4.55 4.67 -6.18
C MET A 132 -5.97 5.23 -6.21
N ARG A 133 -6.29 5.94 -7.29
CA ARG A 133 -7.63 6.46 -7.57
C ARG A 133 -8.61 5.33 -7.87
N VAL A 134 -9.78 5.41 -7.26
CA VAL A 134 -10.91 4.49 -7.44
C VAL A 134 -12.16 5.31 -7.69
N GLU A 135 -12.94 4.89 -8.68
CA GLU A 135 -14.18 5.54 -9.08
C GLU A 135 -15.36 4.59 -8.87
N ASP A 136 -16.44 5.10 -8.27
CA ASP A 136 -17.72 4.44 -8.18
C ASP A 136 -18.44 4.46 -9.53
N THR A 137 -18.81 3.27 -9.98
CA THR A 137 -19.53 3.00 -11.22
C THR A 137 -20.94 2.44 -10.97
N SER A 138 -21.35 2.37 -9.71
CA SER A 138 -22.69 1.93 -9.33
C SER A 138 -23.75 2.93 -9.85
N PRO A 139 -24.91 2.42 -10.32
CA PRO A 139 -25.98 3.29 -10.79
C PRO A 139 -26.54 4.17 -9.66
N LEU A 140 -26.53 3.70 -8.42
CA LEU A 140 -27.15 4.37 -7.28
C LEU A 140 -26.19 5.22 -6.42
N ASN A 141 -24.92 5.35 -6.83
CA ASN A 141 -23.89 6.01 -6.02
C ASN A 141 -23.69 5.35 -4.64
N ASP A 142 -23.85 4.02 -4.60
CA ASP A 142 -23.83 3.20 -3.40
C ASP A 142 -22.56 2.34 -3.33
N TRP A 143 -21.56 2.62 -4.17
CA TRP A 143 -20.27 1.95 -4.18
C TRP A 143 -20.33 0.43 -4.38
N THR A 144 -21.45 -0.13 -4.84
CA THR A 144 -21.59 -1.58 -5.12
C THR A 144 -20.80 -2.04 -6.35
N SER A 145 -20.30 -1.10 -7.17
CA SER A 145 -19.44 -1.38 -8.32
C SER A 145 -18.38 -0.29 -8.45
N ALA A 146 -17.09 -0.64 -8.45
CA ALA A 146 -16.01 0.34 -8.54
C ALA A 146 -14.90 -0.09 -9.51
N ARG A 147 -14.23 0.88 -10.13
CA ARG A 147 -13.08 0.65 -11.02
C ARG A 147 -11.84 1.40 -10.53
N PHE A 148 -10.68 0.82 -10.81
CA PHE A 148 -9.39 1.27 -10.29
C PHE A 148 -8.56 1.85 -11.43
N TRP A 149 -7.85 2.94 -11.16
CA TRP A 149 -6.91 3.52 -12.11
C TRP A 149 -5.78 2.54 -12.46
N ASN A 150 -5.43 2.47 -13.73
CA ASN A 150 -4.30 1.69 -14.22
C ASN A 150 -3.30 2.60 -14.94
N LYS A 151 -2.16 2.85 -14.28
CA LYS A 151 -1.09 3.69 -14.80
C LYS A 151 -0.45 3.19 -16.09
N ASP A 152 -0.42 1.87 -16.31
CA ASP A 152 0.29 1.29 -17.45
C ASP A 152 -0.47 1.57 -18.76
N ILE A 153 -1.80 1.68 -18.70
CA ILE A 153 -2.67 2.02 -19.84
C ILE A 153 -3.27 3.43 -19.76
N LYS A 154 -2.98 4.18 -18.69
CA LYS A 154 -3.51 5.52 -18.41
C LYS A 154 -5.04 5.62 -18.49
N ALA A 155 -5.73 4.62 -17.96
CA ALA A 155 -7.18 4.55 -17.96
C ALA A 155 -7.69 3.77 -16.74
N TYR A 156 -8.99 3.90 -16.44
CA TYR A 156 -9.64 3.01 -15.50
C TYR A 156 -9.81 1.60 -16.09
N GLY A 157 -9.58 0.58 -15.26
CA GLY A 157 -9.85 -0.80 -15.63
C GLY A 157 -11.34 -1.14 -15.64
N SER A 158 -11.66 -2.42 -15.88
CA SER A 158 -13.04 -2.90 -15.74
C SER A 158 -13.54 -2.79 -14.30
N PRO A 159 -14.85 -2.58 -14.08
CA PRO A 159 -15.44 -2.54 -12.75
C PRO A 159 -15.34 -3.88 -12.01
N TYR A 160 -15.33 -3.79 -10.68
CA TYR A 160 -15.41 -4.88 -9.73
C TYR A 160 -16.63 -4.67 -8.84
N LYS A 161 -17.32 -5.76 -8.51
CA LYS A 161 -18.37 -5.73 -7.48
C LYS A 161 -17.75 -5.51 -6.11
N ALA A 162 -18.39 -4.69 -5.30
CA ALA A 162 -17.98 -4.45 -3.91
C ALA A 162 -19.15 -4.70 -2.96
N SER A 163 -18.80 -5.05 -1.72
CA SER A 163 -19.78 -5.21 -0.63
C SER A 163 -20.03 -3.90 0.10
N GLY A 164 -19.00 -3.04 0.18
CA GLY A 164 -19.06 -1.73 0.83
C GLY A 164 -17.82 -1.46 1.67
N PHE A 165 -17.99 -0.64 2.70
CA PHE A 165 -16.94 -0.17 3.60
C PHE A 165 -17.13 -0.71 5.02
N ILE A 166 -16.06 -1.23 5.61
CA ILE A 166 -15.96 -1.55 7.03
C ILE A 166 -15.23 -0.40 7.70
N TYR A 167 -15.83 0.19 8.74
CA TYR A 167 -15.21 1.25 9.51
C TYR A 167 -14.38 0.67 10.66
N PRO A 168 -13.08 1.01 10.78
CA PRO A 168 -12.32 0.68 11.98
C PRO A 168 -12.94 1.40 13.18
N SER A 169 -12.91 0.74 14.35
CA SER A 169 -13.39 1.29 15.63
C SER A 169 -12.44 2.33 16.21
#